data_AF-A0A7X8AQD5-F1
#
_entry.id   AF-A0A7X8AQD5-F1
#
_cell.length_a   1.000
_cell.length_b   1.000
_cell.length_c   1.000
_cell.angle_alpha   90.00
_cell.angle_beta   90.00
_cell.angle_gamma   90.00
#
_symmetry.space_group_name_H-M   'P 1'
#
loop_
_entity.id
_entity.type
_entity.pdbx_description
1 polymer ?
#
loop_
_entity_poly.entity_id
_entity_poly.type
_entity_poly.pdbx_seq_one_letter_code
_entity_poly.pdbx_strand_id
1 'polypeptide(L)'
;MKKILGAIVGFFVAIWRWIKETAWVQPLLIVGIIFGIIFAIPSVVDGIRKIDERNNSAEKYYQQFQVSLAGAENSAADKLLDEIKQNSEGGSESLKGQKFFVVFVQKDEACSACLDAREGFEYLADDGKALLDDGRKIELKTIFVDQELKRKDKEDWKKEDSDPVDNYAETAFEAFLLRNAARFEEYAGDAINTHYYINDGITEQQVEDIESADVKRFQTPTILQIDFTDTAPQPGVTNVFIGVQGAKKLDRAKYIADAWNYKGQFGPNYTV
;
A
#
# COMPACT_ATOMS: atom_id res chain seq x y z
N MET A 1 48.47 15.81 1.42
CA MET A 1 47.70 15.15 2.50
C MET A 1 48.39 15.13 3.87
N LYS A 2 49.66 14.73 4.02
CA LYS A 2 50.36 14.72 5.34
C LYS A 2 50.38 16.08 6.08
N LYS A 3 50.48 17.20 5.35
CA LYS A 3 50.45 18.56 5.94
C LYS A 3 49.07 19.00 6.46
N ILE A 4 47.97 18.47 5.90
CA ILE A 4 46.60 18.85 6.28
C ILE A 4 46.16 18.07 7.53
N LEU A 5 46.45 16.77 7.60
CA LEU A 5 46.24 15.99 8.84
C LEU A 5 47.09 16.51 10.00
N GLY A 6 48.36 16.88 9.74
CA GLY A 6 49.21 17.49 10.76
C GLY A 6 48.66 18.81 11.31
N ALA A 7 48.03 19.62 10.45
CA ALA A 7 47.41 20.89 10.85
C ALA A 7 46.13 20.68 11.69
N ILE A 8 45.29 19.70 11.33
CA ILE A 8 44.06 19.37 12.07
C ILE A 8 44.43 18.80 13.46
N VAL A 9 45.39 17.88 13.53
CA VAL A 9 45.87 17.33 14.81
C VAL A 9 46.51 18.41 15.68
N GLY A 10 47.28 19.32 15.09
CA GLY A 10 47.85 20.46 15.81
C GLY A 10 46.80 21.39 16.43
N PHE A 11 45.69 21.62 15.71
CA PHE A 11 44.56 22.41 16.20
C PHE A 11 43.86 21.75 17.40
N PHE A 12 43.57 20.45 17.33
CA PHE A 12 42.95 19.71 18.45
C PHE A 12 43.86 19.60 19.67
N VAL A 13 45.19 19.43 19.48
CA VAL A 13 46.15 19.39 20.60
C VAL A 13 46.28 20.76 21.29
N ALA A 14 46.25 21.85 20.52
CA ALA A 14 46.25 23.20 21.07
C ALA A 14 44.98 23.50 21.89
N ILE A 15 43.81 23.11 21.38
CA ILE A 15 42.53 23.22 22.09
C ILE A 15 42.53 22.35 23.36
N TRP A 16 43.04 21.12 23.27
CA TRP A 16 43.12 20.21 24.41
C TRP A 16 44.02 20.75 25.54
N ARG A 17 45.17 21.35 25.18
CA ARG A 17 46.07 21.96 26.16
C ARG A 17 45.43 23.20 26.81
N TRP A 18 44.75 24.03 26.02
CA TRP A 18 44.00 25.20 26.52
C TRP A 18 42.87 24.82 27.48
N ILE A 19 42.11 23.77 27.17
CA ILE A 19 41.06 23.23 28.05
C ILE A 19 41.66 22.72 29.37
N LYS A 20 42.83 22.08 29.33
CA LYS A 20 43.49 21.52 30.51
C LYS A 20 44.06 22.59 31.45
N GLU A 21 44.53 23.72 30.92
CA GLU A 21 45.11 24.82 31.70
C GLU A 21 44.04 25.77 32.29
N THR A 22 42.77 25.60 31.90
CA THR A 22 41.69 26.54 32.22
C THR A 22 40.62 25.87 33.09
N ALA A 23 40.87 25.80 34.41
CA ALA A 23 40.02 25.08 35.38
C ALA A 23 38.54 25.51 35.40
N TRP A 24 38.23 26.78 35.08
CA TRP A 24 36.84 27.29 35.00
C TRP A 24 36.10 26.90 33.71
N VAL A 25 36.80 26.45 32.66
CA VAL A 25 36.20 25.98 31.40
C VAL A 25 35.72 24.53 31.52
N GLN A 26 36.27 23.74 32.45
CA GLN A 26 35.89 22.32 32.61
C GLN A 26 34.39 22.12 32.91
N PRO A 27 33.76 22.86 33.85
CA PRO A 27 32.31 22.74 34.08
C PRO A 27 31.49 23.18 32.86
N LEU A 28 31.91 24.25 32.19
CA LEU A 28 31.21 24.80 31.03
C LEU A 28 31.25 23.85 29.82
N LEU A 29 32.36 23.13 29.66
CA LEU A 29 32.56 22.15 28.60
C LEU A 29 31.73 20.87 28.83
N ILE A 30 31.61 20.42 30.08
CA ILE A 30 30.71 19.32 30.45
C ILE A 30 29.26 19.71 30.14
N VAL A 31 28.84 20.92 30.54
CA VAL A 31 27.49 21.43 30.25
C VAL A 31 27.25 21.55 28.75
N GLY A 32 28.21 22.08 27.98
CA GLY A 32 28.11 22.19 26.52
C GLY A 32 28.00 20.84 25.82
N ILE A 33 28.73 19.82 26.27
CA ILE A 33 28.61 18.45 25.74
C ILE A 33 27.23 17.86 26.07
N ILE A 34 26.73 18.04 27.29
CA ILE A 34 25.40 17.54 27.68
C ILE A 34 24.31 18.20 26.83
N PHE A 35 24.34 19.53 26.66
CA PHE A 35 23.39 20.21 25.79
C PHE A 35 23.55 19.80 24.33
N GLY A 36 24.78 19.64 23.83
CA GLY A 36 25.03 19.15 22.48
C GLY A 36 24.46 17.76 22.23
N ILE A 37 24.55 16.85 23.20
CA ILE A 37 23.92 15.53 23.14
C ILE A 37 22.40 15.67 23.15
N ILE A 38 21.83 16.47 24.06
CA ILE A 38 20.37 16.68 24.15
C ILE A 38 19.81 17.28 22.85
N PHE A 39 20.47 18.27 22.26
CA PHE A 39 20.06 18.87 20.99
C PHE A 39 20.32 17.97 19.78
N ALA A 40 21.27 17.05 19.84
CA ALA A 40 21.54 16.09 18.77
C ALA A 40 20.54 14.92 18.76
N ILE A 41 19.97 14.53 19.91
CA ILE A 41 19.00 13.42 19.99
C ILE A 41 17.83 13.61 19.01
N PRO A 42 17.10 14.75 18.95
CA PRO A 42 16.03 14.95 17.97
C PRO A 42 16.52 14.73 16.52
N SER A 43 17.65 15.32 16.14
CA SER A 43 18.18 15.22 14.77
C SER A 43 18.65 13.80 14.38
N VAL A 44 19.18 13.04 15.34
CA VAL A 44 19.61 11.65 15.12
C VAL A 44 18.41 10.72 15.09
N VAL A 45 17.42 10.94 15.96
CA VAL A 45 16.16 10.20 15.96
C VAL A 45 15.36 10.47 14.68
N ASP A 46 15.29 11.71 14.21
CA ASP A 46 14.66 12.08 12.94
C ASP A 46 15.42 11.51 11.74
N GLY A 47 16.76 11.48 11.81
CA GLY A 47 17.62 10.86 10.79
C GLY A 47 17.43 9.35 10.71
N ILE A 48 17.31 8.66 11.85
CA ILE A 48 17.05 7.22 11.91
C ILE A 48 15.61 6.91 11.48
N ARG A 49 14.60 7.70 11.90
CA ARG A 49 13.21 7.54 11.44
C ARG A 49 13.10 7.68 9.92
N LYS A 50 13.75 8.68 9.32
CA LYS A 50 13.75 8.86 7.85
C LYS A 50 14.48 7.76 7.09
N ILE A 51 15.44 7.07 7.72
CA ILE A 51 16.14 5.93 7.12
C ILE A 51 15.32 4.64 7.27
N ASP A 52 14.65 4.46 8.41
CA ASP A 52 13.74 3.34 8.66
C ASP A 52 12.47 3.44 7.78
N GLU A 53 11.85 4.62 7.68
CA GLU A 53 10.75 4.93 6.76
C GLU A 53 11.15 4.68 5.29
N ARG A 54 12.41 4.95 4.92
CA ARG A 54 12.90 4.69 3.55
C ARG A 54 13.18 3.20 3.29
N ASN A 55 13.39 2.39 4.32
CA ASN A 55 13.63 0.94 4.21
C ASN A 55 12.35 0.10 4.42
N ASN A 56 11.35 0.61 5.14
CA ASN A 56 10.04 -0.02 5.43
C ASN A 56 8.87 0.66 4.68
N SER A 57 9.16 1.35 3.58
CA SER A 57 8.17 2.08 2.78
C SER A 57 7.14 1.13 2.17
N ALA A 58 5.85 1.39 2.40
CA ALA A 58 4.76 0.62 1.79
C ALA A 58 4.70 0.89 0.29
N GLU A 59 4.97 2.11 -0.13
CA GLU A 59 5.16 2.47 -1.53
C GLU A 59 6.16 1.54 -2.23
N LYS A 60 7.37 1.35 -1.68
CA LYS A 60 8.37 0.44 -2.29
C LYS A 60 7.89 -1.01 -2.34
N TYR A 61 7.27 -1.49 -1.26
CA TYR A 61 6.73 -2.84 -1.23
C TYR A 61 5.65 -3.04 -2.28
N TYR A 62 4.72 -2.10 -2.44
CA TYR A 62 3.65 -2.22 -3.42
C TYR A 62 4.12 -1.98 -4.86
N GLN A 63 5.16 -1.17 -5.09
CA GLN A 63 5.73 -0.92 -6.42
C GLN A 63 6.22 -2.19 -7.11
N GLN A 64 6.66 -3.21 -6.36
CA GLN A 64 7.10 -4.49 -6.95
C GLN A 64 5.94 -5.29 -7.58
N PHE A 65 4.69 -4.98 -7.21
CA PHE A 65 3.47 -5.62 -7.68
C PHE A 65 2.62 -4.69 -8.56
N GLN A 66 3.16 -3.53 -8.93
CA GLN A 66 2.39 -2.46 -9.57
C GLN A 66 1.90 -2.86 -10.96
N VAL A 67 0.60 -2.70 -11.14
CA VAL A 67 -0.11 -2.74 -12.41
C VAL A 67 -0.35 -1.30 -12.85
N SER A 68 0.26 -0.92 -13.96
CA SER A 68 0.34 0.49 -14.39
C SER A 68 -0.95 0.98 -15.07
N LEU A 69 -1.34 2.22 -14.75
CA LEU A 69 -2.39 3.01 -15.43
C LEU A 69 -1.94 3.62 -16.77
N ALA A 70 -0.64 3.55 -17.10
CA ALA A 70 -0.14 4.05 -18.38
C ALA A 70 -0.71 3.27 -19.57
N GLY A 71 -1.20 3.99 -20.57
CA GLY A 71 -1.80 3.43 -21.79
C GLY A 71 -3.34 3.57 -21.89
N ALA A 72 -3.99 4.30 -20.97
CA ALA A 72 -5.46 4.50 -20.97
C ALA A 72 -6.21 3.16 -21.01
N GLU A 73 -7.18 2.99 -21.89
CA GLU A 73 -7.90 1.71 -22.13
C GLU A 73 -6.98 0.49 -22.37
N ASN A 74 -5.76 0.72 -22.85
CA ASN A 74 -4.78 -0.33 -23.11
C ASN A 74 -3.81 -0.55 -21.93
N SER A 75 -4.02 0.14 -20.81
CA SER A 75 -3.21 0.04 -19.61
C SER A 75 -3.24 -1.38 -19.05
N ALA A 76 -2.22 -1.74 -18.27
CA ALA A 76 -2.19 -3.03 -17.61
C ALA A 76 -3.33 -3.16 -16.58
N ALA A 77 -3.76 -2.05 -15.99
CA ALA A 77 -4.83 -2.01 -15.01
C ALA A 77 -6.21 -2.23 -15.65
N ASP A 78 -6.51 -1.54 -16.76
CA ASP A 78 -7.75 -1.74 -17.51
C ASP A 78 -7.84 -3.18 -18.02
N LYS A 79 -6.75 -3.71 -18.60
CA LYS A 79 -6.68 -5.12 -19.04
C LYS A 79 -6.88 -6.12 -17.92
N LEU A 80 -6.36 -5.83 -16.72
CA LEU A 80 -6.58 -6.69 -15.56
C LEU A 80 -8.07 -6.74 -15.19
N LEU A 81 -8.76 -5.61 -15.17
CA LEU A 81 -10.19 -5.57 -14.88
C LEU A 81 -11.02 -6.23 -16.00
N ASP A 82 -10.64 -6.03 -17.27
CA ASP A 82 -11.23 -6.74 -18.41
C ASP A 82 -11.09 -8.25 -18.26
N GLU A 83 -9.90 -8.73 -17.91
CA GLU A 83 -9.59 -10.15 -17.74
C GLU A 83 -10.40 -10.75 -16.60
N ILE A 84 -10.50 -10.06 -15.46
CA ILE A 84 -11.35 -10.48 -14.32
C ILE A 84 -12.81 -10.60 -14.77
N LYS A 85 -13.35 -9.58 -15.43
CA LYS A 85 -14.75 -9.59 -15.90
C LYS A 85 -15.00 -10.72 -16.90
N GLN A 86 -14.15 -10.86 -17.91
CA GLN A 86 -14.28 -11.91 -18.92
C GLN A 86 -14.22 -13.31 -18.31
N ASN A 87 -13.36 -13.56 -17.31
CA ASN A 87 -13.32 -14.86 -16.64
C ASN A 87 -14.57 -15.08 -15.77
N SER A 88 -15.06 -14.05 -15.08
CA SER A 88 -16.28 -14.13 -14.26
C SER A 88 -17.52 -14.45 -15.10
N GLU A 89 -17.60 -13.91 -16.31
CA GLU A 89 -18.71 -14.10 -17.26
C GLU A 89 -18.54 -15.34 -18.16
N GLY A 90 -17.44 -16.10 -18.00
CA GLY A 90 -17.15 -17.29 -18.81
C GLY A 90 -16.67 -17.01 -20.24
N GLY A 91 -16.33 -15.75 -20.56
CA GLY A 91 -15.73 -15.33 -21.82
C GLY A 91 -14.23 -15.64 -21.95
N SER A 92 -13.56 -16.03 -20.85
CA SER A 92 -12.15 -16.42 -20.80
C SER A 92 -11.88 -17.47 -19.71
N GLU A 93 -10.83 -18.27 -19.86
CA GLU A 93 -10.34 -19.21 -18.82
C GLU A 93 -8.90 -18.87 -18.37
N SER A 94 -8.38 -17.70 -18.73
CA SER A 94 -7.01 -17.27 -18.44
C SER A 94 -6.68 -17.21 -16.94
N LEU A 95 -7.67 -16.89 -16.11
CA LEU A 95 -7.54 -16.80 -14.66
C LEU A 95 -7.99 -18.08 -13.93
N LYS A 96 -8.35 -19.14 -14.67
CA LYS A 96 -8.85 -20.38 -14.07
C LYS A 96 -7.88 -20.95 -13.06
N GLY A 97 -8.39 -21.23 -11.85
CA GLY A 97 -7.60 -21.76 -10.75
C GLY A 97 -6.67 -20.75 -10.11
N GLN A 98 -6.71 -19.46 -10.46
CA GLN A 98 -5.93 -18.40 -9.81
C GLN A 98 -6.70 -17.78 -8.64
N LYS A 99 -5.96 -17.29 -7.65
CA LYS A 99 -6.47 -16.54 -6.51
C LYS A 99 -5.44 -15.48 -6.13
N PHE A 100 -5.85 -14.24 -6.00
CA PHE A 100 -4.94 -13.12 -5.74
C PHE A 100 -5.71 -11.91 -5.19
N PHE A 101 -4.98 -10.93 -4.66
CA PHE A 101 -5.55 -9.64 -4.27
C PHE A 101 -5.22 -8.56 -5.30
N VAL A 102 -6.21 -7.73 -5.63
CA VAL A 102 -6.01 -6.42 -6.26
C VAL A 102 -6.13 -5.36 -5.18
N VAL A 103 -5.09 -4.56 -4.98
CA VAL A 103 -5.04 -3.57 -3.90
C VAL A 103 -4.78 -2.19 -4.46
N PHE A 104 -5.74 -1.30 -4.24
CA PHE A 104 -5.62 0.12 -4.56
C PHE A 104 -4.90 0.82 -3.42
N VAL A 105 -3.76 1.43 -3.69
CA VAL A 105 -2.87 2.03 -2.69
C VAL A 105 -2.52 3.47 -3.05
N GLN A 106 -2.01 4.22 -2.07
CA GLN A 106 -1.38 5.54 -2.25
C GLN A 106 0.05 5.52 -1.73
N LYS A 107 0.83 6.56 -2.06
CA LYS A 107 2.12 6.81 -1.44
C LYS A 107 2.00 6.94 0.09
N ASP A 108 3.08 6.59 0.79
CA ASP A 108 3.11 6.46 2.25
C ASP A 108 2.64 7.71 3.01
N GLU A 109 2.93 8.89 2.46
CA GLU A 109 2.58 10.19 3.08
C GLU A 109 1.06 10.45 3.08
N ALA A 110 0.30 9.75 2.23
CA ALA A 110 -1.14 9.94 2.06
C ALA A 110 -1.98 8.81 2.69
N CYS A 111 -1.38 7.67 3.05
CA CYS A 111 -2.14 6.48 3.49
C CYS A 111 -1.42 5.66 4.57
N SER A 112 -1.70 5.97 5.84
CA SER A 112 -1.20 5.15 6.97
C SER A 112 -1.79 3.74 6.99
N ALA A 113 -3.04 3.57 6.55
CA ALA A 113 -3.67 2.25 6.46
C ALA A 113 -2.99 1.35 5.41
N CYS A 114 -2.32 1.93 4.40
CA CYS A 114 -1.57 1.19 3.41
C CYS A 114 -0.31 0.57 4.02
N LEU A 115 0.30 1.21 5.02
CA LEU A 115 1.40 0.65 5.80
C LEU A 115 0.96 -0.55 6.65
N ASP A 116 -0.21 -0.46 7.28
CA ASP A 116 -0.77 -1.55 8.07
C ASP A 116 -1.09 -2.77 7.20
N ALA A 117 -1.71 -2.55 6.04
CA ALA A 117 -1.96 -3.60 5.06
C ALA A 117 -0.65 -4.23 4.55
N ARG A 118 0.40 -3.43 4.33
CA ARG A 118 1.71 -3.90 3.86
C ARG A 118 2.30 -4.88 4.83
N GLU A 119 2.31 -4.53 6.12
CA GLU A 119 2.83 -5.42 7.15
C GLU A 119 2.09 -6.76 7.17
N GLY A 120 0.76 -6.74 7.03
CA GLY A 120 -0.03 -7.97 6.94
C GLY A 120 0.34 -8.82 5.73
N PHE A 121 0.38 -8.22 4.53
CA PHE A 121 0.72 -8.93 3.29
C PHE A 121 2.16 -9.46 3.31
N GLU A 122 3.12 -8.67 3.74
CA GLU A 122 4.53 -9.05 3.83
C GLU A 122 4.72 -10.22 4.80
N TYR A 123 4.06 -10.18 5.97
CA TYR A 123 4.11 -11.31 6.91
C TYR A 123 3.55 -12.59 6.29
N LEU A 124 2.42 -12.47 5.59
CA LEU A 124 1.71 -13.60 5.01
C LEU A 124 2.50 -14.25 3.86
N ALA A 125 3.22 -13.43 3.08
CA ALA A 125 4.09 -13.88 2.00
C ALA A 125 5.33 -14.65 2.50
N ASP A 126 5.92 -14.21 3.62
CA ASP A 126 7.17 -14.77 4.15
C ASP A 126 6.93 -15.92 5.14
N ASP A 127 6.38 -15.60 6.31
CA ASP A 127 6.29 -16.52 7.47
C ASP A 127 4.88 -17.09 7.66
N GLY A 128 3.87 -16.43 7.10
CA GLY A 128 2.45 -16.70 7.35
C GLY A 128 1.83 -17.79 6.49
N LYS A 129 2.60 -18.55 5.71
CA LYS A 129 2.06 -19.58 4.80
C LYS A 129 1.16 -20.61 5.52
N ALA A 130 1.46 -20.93 6.78
CA ALA A 130 0.65 -21.85 7.58
C ALA A 130 -0.75 -21.31 7.95
N LEU A 131 -0.99 -20.01 7.73
CA LEU A 131 -2.31 -19.40 7.90
C LEU A 131 -3.21 -19.60 6.68
N LEU A 132 -2.70 -20.10 5.56
CA LEU A 132 -3.46 -20.31 4.32
C LEU A 132 -3.86 -21.77 4.20
N ASP A 133 -5.16 -22.05 4.24
CA ASP A 133 -5.67 -23.43 4.30
C ASP A 133 -5.36 -24.24 3.03
N ASP A 134 -5.32 -23.56 1.89
CA ASP A 134 -5.03 -24.16 0.59
C ASP A 134 -3.52 -24.30 0.29
N GLY A 135 -2.67 -23.80 1.20
CA GLY A 135 -1.21 -23.84 1.08
C GLY A 135 -0.64 -23.04 -0.11
N ARG A 136 -1.46 -22.22 -0.78
CA ARG A 136 -1.06 -21.39 -1.92
C ARG A 136 -0.17 -20.25 -1.44
N LYS A 137 0.55 -19.65 -2.40
CA LYS A 137 1.24 -18.39 -2.15
C LYS A 137 0.25 -17.26 -2.37
N ILE A 138 0.34 -16.23 -1.55
CA ILE A 138 -0.37 -14.98 -1.79
C ILE A 138 0.20 -14.33 -3.03
N GLU A 139 -0.70 -13.97 -3.93
CA GLU A 139 -0.39 -13.15 -5.08
C GLU A 139 -1.06 -11.79 -4.91
N LEU A 140 -0.31 -10.75 -5.26
CA LEU A 140 -0.69 -9.37 -5.07
C LEU A 140 -0.50 -8.62 -6.38
N LYS A 141 -1.50 -7.82 -6.75
CA LYS A 141 -1.46 -6.85 -7.84
C LYS A 141 -1.87 -5.50 -7.24
N THR A 142 -1.07 -4.46 -7.45
CA THR A 142 -1.33 -3.15 -6.85
C THR A 142 -1.60 -2.09 -7.91
N ILE A 143 -2.55 -1.20 -7.63
CA ILE A 143 -2.82 -0.03 -8.46
C ILE A 143 -2.62 1.20 -7.57
N PHE A 144 -1.68 2.07 -7.96
CA PHE A 144 -1.46 3.33 -7.26
C PHE A 144 -2.50 4.34 -7.74
N VAL A 145 -3.39 4.76 -6.85
CA VAL A 145 -4.44 5.73 -7.18
C VAL A 145 -3.88 7.14 -7.39
N ASP A 146 -2.67 7.38 -6.90
CA ASP A 146 -1.88 8.61 -7.07
C ASP A 146 -0.70 8.42 -8.04
N GLN A 147 -0.80 7.45 -8.97
CA GLN A 147 0.27 7.16 -9.92
C GLN A 147 0.57 8.38 -10.80
N GLU A 148 1.80 8.90 -10.67
CA GLU A 148 2.33 9.89 -11.60
C GLU A 148 2.87 9.21 -12.87
N LEU A 149 2.23 9.46 -14.02
CA LEU A 149 2.70 8.92 -15.29
C LEU A 149 3.93 9.67 -15.80
N LYS A 150 4.80 8.94 -16.50
CA LYS A 150 5.99 9.52 -17.14
C LYS A 150 5.57 10.55 -18.19
N ARG A 151 6.44 11.54 -18.46
CA ARG A 151 6.15 12.63 -19.41
C ARG A 151 5.56 12.19 -20.76
N LYS A 152 6.04 11.08 -21.33
CA LYS A 152 5.56 10.55 -22.61
C LYS A 152 4.15 9.95 -22.54
N ASP A 153 3.72 9.54 -21.34
CA ASP A 153 2.46 8.86 -21.08
C ASP A 153 1.48 9.76 -20.28
N LYS A 154 1.89 10.99 -19.94
CA LYS A 154 1.24 11.88 -18.95
C LYS A 154 -0.20 12.26 -19.29
N GLU A 155 -0.59 12.16 -20.55
CA GLU A 155 -1.93 12.48 -21.02
C GLU A 155 -2.41 11.43 -22.02
N ASP A 156 -1.93 10.19 -21.89
CA ASP A 156 -2.32 9.11 -22.80
C ASP A 156 -3.83 8.86 -22.81
N TRP A 157 -4.52 9.18 -21.71
CA TRP A 157 -5.97 9.10 -21.56
C TRP A 157 -6.72 10.33 -22.11
N LYS A 158 -6.02 11.37 -22.58
CA LYS A 158 -6.64 12.58 -23.16
C LYS A 158 -6.44 12.66 -24.68
N LYS A 159 -6.05 11.55 -25.32
CA LYS A 159 -5.78 11.50 -26.76
C LYS A 159 -7.11 11.45 -27.51
N GLU A 160 -7.14 11.92 -28.76
CA GLU A 160 -8.38 11.90 -29.58
C GLU A 160 -8.97 10.49 -29.76
N ASP A 161 -8.14 9.45 -29.68
CA ASP A 161 -8.53 8.05 -29.85
C ASP A 161 -8.87 7.34 -28.52
N SER A 162 -8.81 8.00 -27.35
CA SER A 162 -9.19 7.40 -26.07
C SER A 162 -10.69 7.54 -25.78
N ASP A 163 -11.20 6.81 -24.78
CA ASP A 163 -12.60 6.87 -24.38
C ASP A 163 -13.04 8.33 -24.13
N PRO A 164 -14.13 8.81 -24.76
CA PRO A 164 -14.61 10.18 -24.58
C PRO A 164 -14.85 10.58 -23.12
N VAL A 165 -15.16 9.62 -22.24
CA VAL A 165 -15.36 9.86 -20.80
C VAL A 165 -14.08 10.32 -20.10
N ASP A 166 -12.91 9.96 -20.62
CA ASP A 166 -11.61 10.32 -20.03
C ASP A 166 -11.33 11.82 -20.09
N ASN A 167 -12.00 12.54 -21.00
CA ASN A 167 -11.86 13.99 -21.13
C ASN A 167 -12.32 14.76 -19.89
N TYR A 168 -13.13 14.14 -19.02
CA TYR A 168 -13.57 14.72 -17.76
C TYR A 168 -12.57 14.50 -16.62
N ALA A 169 -11.54 13.69 -16.81
CA ALA A 169 -10.58 13.35 -15.77
C ALA A 169 -9.40 14.33 -15.66
N GLU A 170 -9.02 14.63 -14.42
CA GLU A 170 -7.82 15.39 -14.08
C GLU A 170 -6.60 14.47 -13.91
N THR A 171 -6.80 13.22 -13.53
CA THR A 171 -5.73 12.24 -13.26
C THR A 171 -5.93 10.94 -14.03
N ALA A 172 -4.86 10.15 -14.17
CA ALA A 172 -4.93 8.82 -14.80
C ALA A 172 -5.86 7.87 -14.04
N PHE A 173 -5.90 7.97 -12.72
CA PHE A 173 -6.76 7.14 -11.89
C PHE A 173 -8.23 7.56 -11.98
N GLU A 174 -8.52 8.86 -12.04
CA GLU A 174 -9.88 9.34 -12.29
C GLU A 174 -10.39 8.88 -13.66
N ALA A 175 -9.55 8.96 -14.70
CA ALA A 175 -9.88 8.42 -16.02
C ALA A 175 -10.14 6.91 -15.96
N PHE A 176 -9.32 6.17 -15.20
CA PHE A 176 -9.54 4.75 -14.96
C PHE A 176 -10.86 4.47 -14.24
N LEU A 177 -11.20 5.20 -13.18
CA LEU A 177 -12.48 5.02 -12.49
C LEU A 177 -13.67 5.31 -13.40
N LEU A 178 -13.62 6.40 -14.18
CA LEU A 178 -14.70 6.77 -15.11
C LEU A 178 -14.96 5.70 -16.16
N ARG A 179 -13.91 5.14 -16.78
CA ARG A 179 -14.05 4.03 -17.75
C ARG A 179 -14.60 2.76 -17.11
N ASN A 180 -14.23 2.53 -15.84
CA ASN A 180 -14.54 1.31 -15.12
C ASN A 180 -15.72 1.47 -14.15
N ALA A 181 -16.50 2.55 -14.24
CA ALA A 181 -17.56 2.87 -13.27
C ALA A 181 -18.56 1.72 -13.11
N ALA A 182 -19.02 1.11 -14.21
CA ALA A 182 -19.91 -0.05 -14.16
C ALA A 182 -19.29 -1.26 -13.44
N ARG A 183 -17.95 -1.43 -13.48
CA ARG A 183 -17.26 -2.50 -12.75
C ARG A 183 -17.20 -2.21 -11.27
N PHE A 184 -17.00 -0.95 -10.89
CA PHE A 184 -17.02 -0.56 -9.49
C PHE A 184 -18.43 -0.67 -8.88
N GLU A 185 -19.47 -0.41 -9.68
CA GLU A 185 -20.86 -0.73 -9.32
C GLU A 185 -21.06 -2.25 -9.11
N GLU A 186 -20.55 -3.07 -10.03
CA GLU A 186 -20.56 -4.54 -9.87
C GLU A 186 -19.81 -5.00 -8.61
N TYR A 187 -18.63 -4.44 -8.33
CA TYR A 187 -17.84 -4.79 -7.14
C TYR A 187 -18.51 -4.38 -5.83
N ALA A 188 -19.22 -3.24 -5.81
CA ALA A 188 -20.05 -2.85 -4.70
C ALA A 188 -21.23 -3.82 -4.52
N GLY A 189 -21.86 -4.23 -5.62
CA GLY A 189 -22.88 -5.28 -5.65
C GLY A 189 -22.36 -6.64 -5.14
N ASP A 190 -21.13 -7.01 -5.47
CA ASP A 190 -20.51 -8.21 -4.93
C ASP A 190 -20.24 -8.07 -3.44
N ALA A 191 -19.75 -6.90 -2.99
CA ALA A 191 -19.44 -6.61 -1.60
C ALA A 191 -20.64 -6.83 -0.66
N ILE A 192 -21.83 -6.32 -1.03
CA ILE A 192 -23.06 -6.44 -0.21
C ILE A 192 -23.54 -7.89 -0.05
N ASN A 193 -23.13 -8.77 -0.96
CA ASN A 193 -23.49 -10.19 -0.93
C ASN A 193 -22.49 -11.06 -0.16
N THR A 194 -21.41 -10.47 0.35
CA THR A 194 -20.38 -11.20 1.10
C THR A 194 -20.75 -11.38 2.57
N HIS A 195 -20.17 -12.41 3.20
CA HIS A 195 -20.21 -12.54 4.65
C HIS A 195 -19.53 -11.35 5.35
N TYR A 196 -18.53 -10.73 4.72
CA TYR A 196 -17.87 -9.56 5.28
C TYR A 196 -18.83 -8.38 5.50
N TYR A 197 -19.72 -8.12 4.55
CA TYR A 197 -20.79 -7.14 4.71
C TYR A 197 -21.82 -7.57 5.77
N ILE A 198 -22.30 -8.81 5.70
CA ILE A 198 -23.29 -9.35 6.65
C ILE A 198 -22.78 -9.29 8.11
N ASN A 199 -21.47 -9.42 8.30
CA ASN A 199 -20.82 -9.42 9.60
C ASN A 199 -20.32 -8.02 10.03
N ASP A 200 -20.86 -6.95 9.46
CA ASP A 200 -20.53 -5.55 9.76
C ASP A 200 -19.05 -5.19 9.54
N GLY A 201 -18.36 -5.90 8.65
CA GLY A 201 -16.96 -5.64 8.31
C GLY A 201 -16.76 -4.41 7.42
N ILE A 202 -17.74 -4.11 6.56
CA ILE A 202 -17.77 -2.90 5.71
C ILE A 202 -19.10 -2.19 5.88
N THR A 203 -19.08 -0.87 5.95
CA THR A 203 -20.30 -0.05 6.10
C THR A 203 -20.98 0.20 4.76
N GLU A 204 -22.28 0.50 4.79
CA GLU A 204 -23.04 0.91 3.59
C GLU A 204 -22.41 2.12 2.91
N GLN A 205 -21.99 3.14 3.67
CA GLN A 205 -21.30 4.31 3.11
C GLN A 205 -20.00 3.94 2.37
N GLN A 206 -19.25 2.97 2.90
CA GLN A 206 -18.02 2.50 2.26
C GLN A 206 -18.31 1.75 0.96
N VAL A 207 -19.40 0.99 0.90
CA VAL A 207 -19.86 0.36 -0.33
C VAL A 207 -20.29 1.40 -1.35
N GLU A 208 -21.06 2.42 -0.95
CA GLU A 208 -21.46 3.54 -1.83
C GLU A 208 -20.24 4.32 -2.35
N ASP A 209 -19.21 4.52 -1.51
CA ASP A 209 -17.97 5.19 -1.92
C ASP A 209 -17.25 4.40 -3.02
N ILE A 210 -17.27 3.06 -2.94
CA ILE A 210 -16.72 2.18 -3.99
C ILE A 210 -17.58 2.26 -5.25
N GLU A 211 -18.91 2.11 -5.12
CA GLU A 211 -19.88 2.17 -6.21
C GLU A 211 -19.76 3.48 -7.01
N SER A 212 -19.53 4.60 -6.31
CA SER A 212 -19.46 5.93 -6.92
C SER A 212 -18.34 6.10 -7.93
N ALA A 213 -17.29 5.27 -7.85
CA ALA A 213 -16.08 5.40 -8.65
C ALA A 213 -15.53 6.86 -8.66
N ASP A 214 -15.64 7.56 -7.52
CA ASP A 214 -15.23 8.95 -7.37
C ASP A 214 -13.90 9.03 -6.61
N VAL A 215 -12.87 9.60 -7.24
CA VAL A 215 -11.53 9.80 -6.64
C VAL A 215 -11.55 10.57 -5.32
N LYS A 216 -12.56 11.40 -5.06
CA LYS A 216 -12.68 12.17 -3.81
C LYS A 216 -13.23 11.34 -2.66
N ARG A 217 -13.94 10.25 -2.97
CA ARG A 217 -14.55 9.34 -1.99
C ARG A 217 -13.77 8.03 -1.87
N PHE A 218 -13.01 7.69 -2.90
CA PHE A 218 -12.27 6.43 -2.97
C PHE A 218 -11.28 6.29 -1.82
N GLN A 219 -11.49 5.27 -0.99
CA GLN A 219 -10.67 5.03 0.20
C GLN A 219 -9.48 4.13 -0.14
N THR A 220 -8.35 4.34 0.55
CA THR A 220 -7.18 3.47 0.42
C THR A 220 -6.69 2.93 1.77
N PRO A 221 -6.25 1.65 1.82
CA PRO A 221 -6.28 0.70 0.73
C PRO A 221 -7.68 0.12 0.53
N THR A 222 -8.16 0.06 -0.71
CA THR A 222 -9.31 -0.78 -1.09
C THR A 222 -8.76 -2.09 -1.64
N ILE A 223 -9.26 -3.22 -1.15
CA ILE A 223 -8.74 -4.55 -1.45
C ILE A 223 -9.86 -5.39 -2.06
N LEU A 224 -9.62 -5.89 -3.26
CA LEU A 224 -10.46 -6.88 -3.94
C LEU A 224 -9.79 -8.24 -3.83
N GLN A 225 -10.49 -9.23 -3.30
CA GLN A 225 -10.08 -10.62 -3.37
C GLN A 225 -10.66 -11.26 -4.62
N ILE A 226 -9.77 -11.68 -5.52
CA ILE A 226 -10.13 -12.38 -6.75
C ILE A 226 -9.91 -13.87 -6.54
N ASP A 227 -10.94 -14.68 -6.76
CA ASP A 227 -10.88 -16.12 -6.63
C ASP A 227 -11.58 -16.81 -7.81
N PHE A 228 -10.79 -17.50 -8.63
CA PHE A 228 -11.24 -18.34 -9.74
C PHE A 228 -10.91 -19.81 -9.49
N THR A 229 -10.70 -20.20 -8.23
CA THR A 229 -10.51 -21.60 -7.84
C THR A 229 -11.84 -22.32 -7.72
N ASP A 230 -11.80 -23.65 -7.79
CA ASP A 230 -12.99 -24.49 -7.63
C ASP A 230 -13.60 -24.41 -6.21
N THR A 231 -12.88 -23.79 -5.26
CA THR A 231 -13.30 -23.59 -3.88
C THR A 231 -13.93 -22.22 -3.61
N ALA A 232 -13.94 -21.33 -4.61
CA ALA A 232 -14.52 -20.01 -4.48
C ALA A 232 -16.05 -20.08 -4.28
N PRO A 233 -16.66 -19.23 -3.43
CA PRO A 233 -18.12 -19.12 -3.32
C PRO A 233 -18.77 -18.73 -4.65
N GLN A 234 -18.12 -17.83 -5.39
CA GLN A 234 -18.40 -17.51 -6.78
C GLN A 234 -17.08 -17.23 -7.51
N PRO A 235 -16.96 -17.52 -8.81
CA PRO A 235 -15.78 -17.13 -9.59
C PRO A 235 -15.76 -15.60 -9.75
N GLY A 236 -14.60 -14.97 -9.51
CA GLY A 236 -14.42 -13.52 -9.70
C GLY A 236 -14.10 -12.79 -8.40
N VAL A 237 -14.72 -11.62 -8.19
CA VAL A 237 -14.56 -10.85 -6.96
C VAL A 237 -15.38 -11.53 -5.85
N THR A 238 -14.68 -11.95 -4.80
CA THR A 238 -15.31 -12.70 -3.69
C THR A 238 -15.32 -11.96 -2.37
N ASN A 239 -14.43 -10.99 -2.18
CA ASN A 239 -14.46 -10.05 -1.07
C ASN A 239 -14.03 -8.67 -1.54
N VAL A 240 -14.66 -7.64 -0.98
CA VAL A 240 -14.24 -6.25 -1.10
C VAL A 240 -14.18 -5.65 0.29
N PHE A 241 -13.05 -5.08 0.65
CA PHE A 241 -12.85 -4.50 1.98
C PHE A 241 -11.85 -3.35 1.95
N ILE A 242 -11.93 -2.49 2.97
CA ILE A 242 -11.11 -1.29 3.09
C ILE A 242 -10.23 -1.39 4.33
N GLY A 243 -8.93 -1.20 4.14
CA GLY A 243 -7.96 -1.33 5.22
C GLY A 243 -7.74 -2.77 5.68
N VAL A 244 -6.90 -2.92 6.69
CA VAL A 244 -6.62 -4.20 7.34
C VAL A 244 -6.67 -4.00 8.84
N GLN A 245 -7.38 -4.88 9.55
CA GLN A 245 -7.56 -4.77 10.99
C GLN A 245 -6.48 -5.57 11.75
N GLY A 246 -6.08 -5.07 12.92
CA GLY A 246 -5.17 -5.78 13.83
C GLY A 246 -4.10 -4.87 14.44
N ALA A 247 -3.81 -5.10 15.72
CA ALA A 247 -2.85 -4.29 16.47
C ALA A 247 -1.38 -4.64 16.15
N LYS A 248 -1.11 -5.88 15.73
CA LYS A 248 0.24 -6.36 15.40
C LYS A 248 0.29 -6.87 13.96
N LYS A 249 1.48 -6.90 13.37
CA LYS A 249 1.76 -7.50 12.05
C LYS A 249 1.12 -8.89 11.88
N LEU A 250 1.22 -9.77 12.88
CA LEU A 250 0.58 -11.09 12.86
C LEU A 250 -0.96 -11.03 12.84
N ASP A 251 -1.57 -10.10 13.58
CA ASP A 251 -3.03 -9.98 13.62
C ASP A 251 -3.57 -9.47 12.28
N ARG A 252 -2.85 -8.53 11.66
CA ARG A 252 -3.11 -8.04 10.30
C ARG A 252 -2.98 -9.14 9.25
N ALA A 253 -1.96 -9.98 9.39
CA ALA A 253 -1.77 -11.15 8.52
C ALA A 253 -2.90 -12.18 8.69
N LYS A 254 -3.34 -12.43 9.93
CA LYS A 254 -4.50 -13.29 10.20
C LYS A 254 -5.78 -12.74 9.60
N TYR A 255 -6.01 -11.43 9.69
CA TYR A 255 -7.16 -10.79 9.07
C TYR A 255 -7.18 -10.99 7.55
N ILE A 256 -6.04 -10.81 6.87
CA ILE A 256 -5.92 -11.08 5.42
C ILE A 256 -6.08 -12.58 5.12
N ALA A 257 -5.52 -13.46 5.97
CA ALA A 257 -5.68 -14.90 5.83
C ALA A 257 -7.13 -15.35 6.03
N ASP A 258 -7.86 -14.71 6.95
CA ASP A 258 -9.28 -14.96 7.18
C ASP A 258 -10.10 -14.58 5.93
N ALA A 259 -9.79 -13.46 5.28
CA ALA A 259 -10.36 -13.13 3.96
C ALA A 259 -10.06 -14.23 2.93
N TRP A 260 -8.78 -14.60 2.81
CA TRP A 260 -8.34 -15.64 1.88
C TRP A 260 -9.07 -16.96 2.10
N ASN A 261 -9.27 -17.37 3.36
CA ASN A 261 -9.88 -18.65 3.71
C ASN A 261 -11.40 -18.61 3.87
N TYR A 262 -12.04 -17.45 3.69
CA TYR A 262 -13.47 -17.25 3.99
C TYR A 262 -13.82 -17.59 5.45
N LYS A 263 -13.00 -17.10 6.39
CA LYS A 263 -13.09 -17.32 7.83
C LYS A 263 -13.25 -15.99 8.58
N GLY A 264 -13.47 -16.09 9.90
CA GLY A 264 -13.67 -14.91 10.74
C GLY A 264 -14.82 -14.05 10.21
N GLN A 265 -14.62 -12.74 10.14
CA GLN A 265 -15.60 -11.80 9.57
C GLN A 265 -15.92 -12.08 8.10
N PHE A 266 -15.07 -12.80 7.37
CA PHE A 266 -15.26 -13.13 5.96
C PHE A 266 -16.00 -14.47 5.74
N GLY A 267 -16.47 -15.13 6.81
CA GLY A 267 -17.10 -16.44 6.75
C GLY A 267 -18.51 -16.50 7.37
N PRO A 268 -19.26 -17.60 7.12
CA PRO A 268 -20.65 -17.76 7.56
C PRO A 268 -20.86 -17.92 9.07
N ASN A 269 -19.80 -18.22 9.83
CA ASN A 269 -19.90 -18.59 11.25
C ASN A 269 -19.22 -17.57 12.18
N TYR A 270 -19.24 -16.29 11.81
CA TYR A 270 -18.69 -15.23 12.64
C TYR A 270 -19.56 -14.98 13.87
N THR A 271 -18.93 -14.90 15.04
CA THR A 271 -19.56 -14.51 16.30
C THR A 271 -18.69 -13.46 16.98
N VAL A 272 -19.32 -12.37 17.43
CA VAL A 272 -18.68 -11.23 18.12
C VAL A 272 -18.17 -11.62 19.50
#